data_AF-A0A842JD21-F1
#
_entry.id   AF-A0A842JD21-F1
#
_cell.length_a   1.000
_cell.length_b   1.000
_cell.length_c   1.000
_cell.angle_alpha   90.00
_cell.angle_beta   90.00
_cell.angle_gamma   90.00
#
_symmetry.space_group_name_H-M   'P 1'
#
loop_
_entity.id
_entity.type
_entity.pdbx_description
1 polymer ?
#
loop_
_entity_poly.entity_id
_entity_poly.type
_entity_poly.pdbx_seq_one_letter_code
_entity_poly.pdbx_strand_id
1 'polypeptide(L)'
;MPRRSFLKAGAALGGSALLGCLGLAGCSEWTPRSAATDEGASFDTGREENAMNATTTAAPFADVRDDLVAIPGGTFLMGSPEDEGWRGQDEALHEVEVSGFFLAPFETTQADYERLMGSNPSATVGANLPVEGVTWYDAVAYCNALSAEAGLVPAYLIDGDSVTWGLSADGYRLPTEAEWECACRAGTTTPFNTQTSINADDEANYYGTYPYGIEENYFSQGSLETRPGVYRQAPIEPGGFAPNAWGLYDMHGNVAEWVWDYYGPYDEEARVDPTGAPTGALRVNRGGGWNDFAKSLRSAYRAALPADGSSPSVGFRVARSAQPRTGTVGAQAAQTQTAGGEVLVAFFSWGGNTRGIAQEIARQTGFDVVELECEQPYSSDYNTVLEEAQRDQNAQARPKLATRVDDMGRYGTVLLGYPNWWASIPMPVASFLEGYDFSGKTIVPFCSHGGGRFGQSVSAISKLAQNAAIGEGLSVHYSGGPGLADDVAAWLERNGVRR
;
A
#
# COMPACT_ATOMS: atom_id res chain seq x y z
N MET A 1 -10.31 -36.29 -48.10
CA MET A 1 -9.99 -37.73 -48.00
C MET A 1 -9.04 -37.96 -46.80
N PRO A 2 -9.01 -39.12 -46.13
CA PRO A 2 -8.37 -39.28 -44.80
C PRO A 2 -7.23 -40.34 -44.70
N ARG A 3 -6.59 -40.41 -43.51
CA ARG A 3 -5.55 -41.39 -43.03
C ARG A 3 -4.13 -41.11 -43.54
N ARG A 4 -3.00 -41.40 -42.85
CA ARG A 4 -2.64 -42.23 -41.65
C ARG A 4 -1.64 -41.45 -40.75
N SER A 5 -1.37 -41.61 -39.43
CA SER A 5 -1.73 -42.53 -38.31
C SER A 5 -0.69 -43.60 -37.86
N PHE A 6 -0.31 -43.59 -36.56
CA PHE A 6 0.51 -44.56 -35.76
C PHE A 6 2.05 -44.48 -35.92
N LEU A 7 2.94 -44.88 -34.97
CA LEU A 7 2.89 -45.40 -33.56
C LEU A 7 3.79 -44.50 -32.64
N LYS A 8 3.84 -44.50 -31.29
CA LYS A 8 3.47 -45.35 -30.12
C LYS A 8 4.60 -46.23 -29.50
N ALA A 9 4.68 -46.22 -28.15
CA ALA A 9 5.58 -46.97 -27.22
C ALA A 9 7.02 -46.44 -27.05
N GLY A 10 7.73 -46.66 -25.92
CA GLY A 10 7.43 -47.49 -24.72
C GLY A 10 8.05 -46.98 -23.41
N ALA A 11 8.13 -47.82 -22.36
CA ALA A 11 8.46 -47.40 -20.98
C ALA A 11 9.29 -48.42 -20.15
N ALA A 12 10.01 -47.91 -19.13
CA ALA A 12 10.52 -48.59 -17.92
C ALA A 12 10.86 -47.48 -16.88
N LEU A 13 10.64 -47.57 -15.55
CA LEU A 13 10.76 -48.60 -14.51
C LEU A 13 12.19 -48.94 -14.04
N GLY A 14 12.47 -48.66 -12.76
CA GLY A 14 13.56 -49.27 -11.97
C GLY A 14 14.28 -48.30 -11.02
N GLY A 15 14.47 -48.67 -9.74
CA GLY A 15 15.46 -48.01 -8.85
C GLY A 15 14.99 -47.62 -7.43
N SER A 16 14.59 -48.57 -6.59
CA SER A 16 14.44 -48.32 -5.14
C SER A 16 15.75 -48.61 -4.40
N ALA A 17 16.11 -47.79 -3.40
CA ALA A 17 17.20 -48.07 -2.46
C ALA A 17 16.82 -47.63 -1.04
N LEU A 18 16.76 -48.58 -0.11
CA LEU A 18 16.60 -48.37 1.33
C LEU A 18 17.86 -48.84 2.04
N LEU A 19 18.51 -47.96 2.79
CA LEU A 19 19.53 -48.25 3.81
C LEU A 19 19.76 -46.95 4.60
N GLY A 20 19.93 -46.93 5.93
CA GLY A 20 19.76 -47.98 6.93
C GLY A 20 19.96 -47.37 8.32
N CYS A 21 19.25 -47.85 9.35
CA CYS A 21 19.29 -47.25 10.68
C CYS A 21 20.58 -47.58 11.44
N LEU A 22 21.20 -46.58 12.07
CA LEU A 22 22.11 -46.74 13.19
C LEU A 22 21.92 -45.57 14.16
N GLY A 23 21.58 -45.88 15.41
CA GLY A 23 21.59 -44.94 16.51
C GLY A 23 22.38 -45.52 17.68
N LEU A 24 22.90 -44.66 18.55
CA LEU A 24 23.42 -45.03 19.86
C LEU A 24 23.28 -43.86 20.82
N ALA A 25 22.89 -44.13 22.07
CA ALA A 25 22.73 -43.13 23.11
C ALA A 25 24.00 -43.00 23.97
N GLY A 26 24.17 -41.86 24.64
CA GLY A 26 25.31 -41.60 25.51
C GLY A 26 25.04 -40.48 26.52
N CYS A 27 24.33 -40.81 27.60
CA CYS A 27 24.18 -39.91 28.75
C CYS A 27 25.43 -39.96 29.65
N SER A 28 25.84 -38.82 30.20
CA SER A 28 26.72 -38.78 31.37
C SER A 28 26.43 -37.52 32.20
N GLU A 29 25.65 -37.67 33.26
CA GLU A 29 25.58 -36.67 34.33
C GLU A 29 26.81 -36.79 35.23
N TRP A 30 27.34 -35.66 35.73
CA TRP A 30 28.08 -35.66 36.99
C TRP A 30 27.91 -34.32 37.70
N THR A 31 27.88 -34.35 39.03
CA THR A 31 27.39 -33.26 39.89
C THR A 31 28.50 -32.81 40.90
N PRO A 32 28.30 -31.87 41.86
CA PRO A 32 29.27 -30.79 42.04
C PRO A 32 30.17 -30.96 43.28
N ARG A 33 31.08 -30.00 43.50
CA ARG A 33 31.81 -29.82 44.78
C ARG A 33 31.76 -28.38 45.29
N SER A 34 32.08 -28.22 46.57
CA SER A 34 31.56 -27.18 47.46
C SER A 34 32.56 -26.13 47.94
N ALA A 35 32.00 -25.01 48.39
CA ALA A 35 32.59 -23.78 48.91
C ALA A 35 33.70 -23.84 49.99
N ALA A 36 34.50 -22.78 50.01
CA ALA A 36 35.18 -22.12 51.15
C ALA A 36 35.45 -20.65 50.70
N THR A 37 34.81 -19.60 51.24
CA THR A 37 35.11 -18.86 52.49
C THR A 37 36.51 -18.22 52.57
N ASP A 38 36.58 -16.89 52.51
CA ASP A 38 37.24 -16.06 53.55
C ASP A 38 36.70 -14.61 53.52
N GLU A 39 37.05 -13.80 54.52
CA GLU A 39 36.43 -12.48 54.82
C GLU A 39 37.30 -11.25 54.48
N GLY A 40 36.63 -10.09 54.34
CA GLY A 40 37.06 -8.85 55.02
C GLY A 40 38.06 -7.91 54.33
N ALA A 41 37.55 -6.84 53.70
CA ALA A 41 38.27 -5.57 53.53
C ALA A 41 37.30 -4.38 53.66
N SER A 42 37.79 -3.23 54.14
CA SER A 42 36.98 -2.07 54.53
C SER A 42 36.46 -1.23 53.36
N PHE A 43 35.20 -0.79 53.46
CA PHE A 43 34.73 0.40 52.74
C PHE A 43 35.10 1.67 53.52
N ASP A 44 35.74 2.62 52.85
CA ASP A 44 35.79 4.03 53.24
C ASP A 44 35.33 4.89 52.04
N THR A 45 34.92 6.13 52.28
CA THR A 45 34.05 6.89 51.36
C THR A 45 34.80 7.52 50.19
N GLY A 46 34.55 7.02 48.98
CA GLY A 46 34.93 7.66 47.71
C GLY A 46 33.69 7.94 46.85
N ARG A 47 33.42 9.22 46.56
CA ARG A 47 32.28 9.66 45.73
C ARG A 47 32.76 9.97 44.32
N GLU A 48 32.91 8.94 43.49
CA GLU A 48 33.21 9.10 42.07
C GLU A 48 31.93 9.11 41.23
N GLU A 49 31.81 10.11 40.36
CA GLU A 49 30.67 10.28 39.46
C GLU A 49 30.85 9.33 38.26
N ASN A 50 30.03 8.28 38.20
CA ASN A 50 30.18 7.24 37.18
C ASN A 50 29.77 7.76 35.79
N ALA A 51 30.75 8.19 35.00
CA ALA A 51 30.60 8.70 33.65
C ALA A 51 30.25 7.59 32.63
N MET A 52 29.01 7.07 32.71
CA MET A 52 28.45 6.11 31.76
C MET A 52 27.37 6.76 30.91
N ASN A 53 27.81 7.47 29.87
CA ASN A 53 26.97 7.77 28.69
C ASN A 53 27.83 7.82 27.42
N ALA A 54 28.63 6.76 27.22
CA ALA A 54 29.31 6.48 25.97
C ALA A 54 28.41 5.56 25.12
N THR A 55 27.54 6.17 24.32
CA THR A 55 26.76 5.43 23.31
C THR A 55 27.73 4.87 22.27
N THR A 56 28.09 3.60 22.41
CA THR A 56 28.93 2.90 21.42
C THR A 56 28.12 2.71 20.14
N THR A 57 28.20 3.67 19.23
CA THR A 57 27.66 3.55 17.86
C THR A 57 28.19 2.24 17.25
N ALA A 58 27.28 1.43 16.71
CA ALA A 58 27.69 0.20 16.04
C ALA A 58 28.56 0.54 14.82
N ALA A 59 29.49 -0.35 14.49
CA ALA A 59 30.22 -0.21 13.22
C ALA A 59 29.21 -0.30 12.06
N PRO A 60 29.33 0.53 11.01
CA PRO A 60 28.51 0.39 9.82
C PRO A 60 28.76 -0.97 9.16
N PHE A 61 27.79 -1.41 8.35
CA PHE A 61 27.96 -2.61 7.56
C PHE A 61 29.10 -2.46 6.54
N ALA A 62 29.57 -3.58 5.99
CA ALA A 62 30.58 -3.56 4.94
C ALA A 62 30.06 -2.81 3.69
N ASP A 63 30.99 -2.14 2.99
CA ASP A 63 30.74 -1.50 1.69
C ASP A 63 30.34 -2.56 0.66
N VAL A 64 29.06 -2.58 0.29
CA VAL A 64 28.51 -3.40 -0.80
C VAL A 64 28.29 -2.47 -1.98
N ARG A 65 28.74 -2.88 -3.16
CA ARG A 65 28.52 -2.12 -4.40
C ARG A 65 27.21 -2.58 -5.03
N ASP A 66 26.12 -2.02 -4.53
CA ASP A 66 24.74 -2.32 -4.90
C ASP A 66 24.03 -1.15 -5.60
N ASP A 67 24.79 -0.13 -6.02
CA ASP A 67 24.34 1.09 -6.72
C ASP A 67 23.18 1.85 -6.00
N LEU A 68 23.00 1.61 -4.70
CA LEU A 68 22.04 2.33 -3.87
C LEU A 68 22.54 3.74 -3.51
N VAL A 69 21.61 4.68 -3.35
CA VAL A 69 21.86 6.03 -2.88
C VAL A 69 22.01 6.04 -1.36
N ALA A 70 23.11 6.59 -0.85
CA ALA A 70 23.33 6.79 0.58
C ALA A 70 22.50 8.00 1.08
N ILE A 71 21.46 7.72 1.86
CA ILE A 71 20.59 8.73 2.48
C ILE A 71 21.16 9.07 3.87
N PRO A 72 21.47 10.34 4.17
CA PRO A 72 22.18 10.71 5.40
C PRO A 72 21.33 10.54 6.67
N GLY A 73 20.00 10.51 6.53
CA GLY A 73 19.07 10.58 7.65
C GLY A 73 19.02 11.98 8.28
N GLY A 74 18.53 12.04 9.52
CA GLY A 74 18.33 13.25 10.31
C GLY A 74 16.88 13.46 10.73
N THR A 75 16.63 14.56 11.43
CA THR A 75 15.29 14.97 11.89
C THR A 75 14.54 15.73 10.79
N PHE A 76 13.27 15.38 10.55
CA PHE A 76 12.38 16.08 9.63
C PHE A 76 10.94 16.12 10.16
N LEU A 77 10.08 16.90 9.51
CA LEU A 77 8.64 16.92 9.77
C LEU A 77 7.94 16.00 8.77
N MET A 78 7.27 14.96 9.29
CA MET A 78 6.52 13.95 8.52
C MET A 78 5.03 14.28 8.55
N GLY A 79 4.32 14.06 7.43
CA GLY A 79 2.93 14.48 7.26
C GLY A 79 2.80 15.87 6.63
N SER A 80 1.61 16.49 6.73
CA SER A 80 1.27 17.74 6.04
C SER A 80 0.72 18.80 7.00
N PRO A 81 1.12 20.09 6.87
CA PRO A 81 0.58 21.19 7.67
C PRO A 81 -0.91 21.39 7.39
N GLU A 82 -1.64 22.00 8.32
CA GLU A 82 -3.11 22.15 8.25
C GLU A 82 -3.61 22.90 7.00
N ASP A 83 -2.79 23.77 6.42
CA ASP A 83 -3.07 24.56 5.22
C ASP A 83 -2.55 23.94 3.91
N GLU A 84 -1.98 22.73 3.93
CA GLU A 84 -1.64 22.01 2.70
C GLU A 84 -2.91 21.55 1.97
N GLY A 85 -3.07 22.04 0.74
CA GLY A 85 -4.17 21.65 -0.14
C GLY A 85 -4.26 20.14 -0.32
N TRP A 86 -5.47 19.60 -0.24
CA TRP A 86 -5.76 18.17 -0.43
C TRP A 86 -5.13 17.21 0.60
N ARG A 87 -4.70 17.72 1.76
CA ARG A 87 -4.24 16.89 2.87
C ARG A 87 -5.28 15.89 3.37
N GLY A 88 -4.81 14.71 3.75
CA GLY A 88 -5.57 13.71 4.49
C GLY A 88 -5.73 14.08 5.98
N GLN A 89 -6.72 13.49 6.64
CA GLN A 89 -6.84 13.58 8.11
C GLN A 89 -5.82 12.67 8.81
N ASP A 90 -5.32 11.65 8.11
CA ASP A 90 -4.31 10.68 8.53
C ASP A 90 -2.87 11.13 8.25
N GLU A 91 -2.67 12.41 7.93
CA GLU A 91 -1.40 13.04 7.56
C GLU A 91 -0.95 14.11 8.59
N ALA A 92 -1.18 13.87 9.89
CA ALA A 92 -0.80 14.81 10.96
C ALA A 92 0.71 15.14 10.93
N LEU A 93 1.05 16.44 11.03
CA LEU A 93 2.43 16.90 10.96
C LEU A 93 3.17 16.68 12.30
N HIS A 94 4.18 15.83 12.31
CA HIS A 94 4.91 15.43 13.52
C HIS A 94 6.43 15.31 13.26
N GLU A 95 7.24 15.32 14.32
CA GLU A 95 8.71 15.28 14.22
C GLU A 95 9.23 13.83 14.25
N VAL A 96 10.08 13.49 13.28
CA VAL A 96 10.68 12.16 13.15
C VAL A 96 12.17 12.26 12.89
N GLU A 97 12.97 11.48 13.61
CA GLU A 97 14.40 11.26 13.32
C GLU A 97 14.57 9.92 12.58
N VAL A 98 15.27 9.94 11.45
CA VAL A 98 15.58 8.76 10.63
C VAL A 98 17.09 8.54 10.63
N SER A 99 17.55 7.34 11.01
CA SER A 99 18.95 6.93 10.91
C SER A 99 19.41 6.87 9.45
N GLY A 100 20.71 7.05 9.20
CA GLY A 100 21.28 6.89 7.85
C GLY A 100 21.02 5.50 7.26
N PHE A 101 20.64 5.46 5.98
CA PHE A 101 20.25 4.25 5.26
C PHE A 101 20.63 4.34 3.77
N PHE A 102 20.42 3.27 3.02
CA PHE A 102 20.60 3.21 1.57
C PHE A 102 19.26 2.93 0.90
N LEU A 103 18.98 3.58 -0.23
CA LEU A 103 17.73 3.43 -0.98
C LEU A 103 18.01 3.32 -2.48
N ALA A 104 17.25 2.49 -3.20
CA ALA A 104 17.41 2.37 -4.64
C ALA A 104 17.03 3.69 -5.35
N PRO A 105 17.85 4.15 -6.33
CA PRO A 105 17.54 5.37 -7.09
C PRO A 105 16.25 5.26 -7.91
N PHE A 106 15.84 4.05 -8.26
CA PHE A 106 14.68 3.73 -9.09
C PHE A 106 13.76 2.71 -8.40
N GLU A 107 12.54 2.58 -8.91
CA GLU A 107 11.64 1.45 -8.66
C GLU A 107 12.27 0.12 -9.13
N THR A 108 11.86 -1.01 -8.54
CA THR A 108 12.37 -2.33 -8.92
C THR A 108 11.91 -2.72 -10.33
N THR A 109 12.83 -3.07 -11.23
CA THR A 109 12.49 -3.40 -12.62
C THR A 109 11.79 -4.76 -12.76
N GLN A 110 10.97 -4.90 -13.81
CA GLN A 110 10.39 -6.20 -14.18
C GLN A 110 11.44 -7.26 -14.51
N ALA A 111 12.55 -6.87 -15.15
CA ALA A 111 13.65 -7.79 -15.45
C ALA A 111 14.30 -8.35 -14.19
N ASP A 112 14.58 -7.51 -13.18
CA ASP A 112 15.17 -7.96 -11.92
C ASP A 112 14.20 -8.78 -11.08
N TYR A 113 12.93 -8.40 -11.06
CA TYR A 113 11.89 -9.16 -10.40
C TYR A 113 11.72 -10.56 -11.03
N GLU A 114 11.55 -10.66 -12.35
CA GLU A 114 11.38 -11.93 -13.05
C GLU A 114 12.63 -12.83 -12.93
N ARG A 115 13.82 -12.22 -12.92
CA ARG A 115 15.13 -12.89 -12.74
C ARG A 115 15.27 -13.57 -11.37
N LEU A 116 14.72 -12.99 -10.30
CA LEU A 116 14.80 -13.55 -8.94
C LEU A 116 13.57 -14.38 -8.54
N MET A 117 12.37 -14.00 -8.99
CA MET A 117 11.10 -14.60 -8.57
C MET A 117 10.56 -15.62 -9.58
N GLY A 118 11.11 -15.67 -10.80
CA GLY A 118 10.74 -16.63 -11.84
C GLY A 118 9.39 -16.36 -12.53
N SER A 119 8.79 -15.19 -12.29
CA SER A 119 7.53 -14.74 -12.89
C SER A 119 7.47 -13.21 -12.93
N ASN A 120 6.61 -12.67 -13.80
CA ASN A 120 6.31 -11.24 -13.88
C ASN A 120 4.78 -11.06 -13.78
N PRO A 121 4.25 -10.45 -12.70
CA PRO A 121 2.81 -10.24 -12.52
C PRO A 121 2.27 -8.98 -13.19
N SER A 122 3.14 -8.13 -13.75
CA SER A 122 2.78 -6.79 -14.23
C SER A 122 1.77 -6.80 -15.36
N ALA A 123 0.74 -5.94 -15.27
CA ALA A 123 -0.25 -5.77 -16.31
C ALA A 123 0.32 -5.13 -17.59
N THR A 124 1.37 -4.31 -17.45
CA THR A 124 2.08 -3.64 -18.54
C THR A 124 3.48 -4.25 -18.69
N VAL A 125 3.64 -5.19 -19.62
CA VAL A 125 4.90 -5.93 -19.78
C VAL A 125 5.98 -5.11 -20.50
N GLY A 126 7.12 -4.92 -19.84
CA GLY A 126 8.32 -4.32 -20.42
C GLY A 126 9.52 -4.43 -19.47
N ALA A 127 10.64 -4.98 -19.94
CA ALA A 127 11.76 -5.40 -19.09
C ALA A 127 12.33 -4.30 -18.16
N ASN A 128 12.42 -3.07 -18.64
CA ASN A 128 12.95 -1.92 -17.89
C ASN A 128 11.84 -1.10 -17.19
N LEU A 129 10.56 -1.47 -17.32
CA LEU A 129 9.48 -0.83 -16.57
C LEU A 129 9.57 -1.25 -15.09
N PRO A 130 9.00 -0.47 -14.14
CA PRO A 130 8.80 -0.96 -12.78
C PRO A 130 7.91 -2.22 -12.79
N VAL A 131 8.16 -3.12 -11.84
CA VAL A 131 7.24 -4.22 -11.55
C VAL A 131 5.99 -3.68 -10.85
N GLU A 132 4.82 -4.08 -11.35
CA GLU A 132 3.52 -3.76 -10.76
C GLU A 132 2.64 -5.01 -10.63
N GLY A 133 1.50 -4.91 -9.94
CA GLY A 133 0.65 -6.06 -9.65
C GLY A 133 1.20 -7.01 -8.58
N VAL A 134 2.27 -6.60 -7.86
CA VAL A 134 2.88 -7.33 -6.74
C VAL A 134 2.17 -7.05 -5.42
N THR A 135 2.06 -8.08 -4.57
CA THR A 135 1.60 -7.94 -3.18
C THR A 135 2.73 -7.41 -2.29
N TRP A 136 2.41 -7.02 -1.05
CA TRP A 136 3.43 -6.68 -0.07
C TRP A 136 4.29 -7.90 0.31
N TYR A 137 3.68 -9.09 0.34
CA TYR A 137 4.37 -10.36 0.60
C TYR A 137 5.37 -10.72 -0.50
N ASP A 138 5.03 -10.48 -1.76
CA ASP A 138 5.95 -10.63 -2.91
C ASP A 138 7.18 -9.71 -2.77
N ALA A 139 6.96 -8.46 -2.38
CA ALA A 139 8.02 -7.45 -2.25
C ALA A 139 9.02 -7.81 -1.13
N VAL A 140 8.55 -8.28 0.03
CA VAL A 140 9.46 -8.74 1.11
C VAL A 140 10.15 -10.08 0.78
N ALA A 141 9.49 -10.96 0.02
CA ALA A 141 10.12 -12.18 -0.50
C ALA A 141 11.24 -11.86 -1.51
N TYR A 142 11.02 -10.89 -2.41
CA TYR A 142 12.04 -10.39 -3.32
C TYR A 142 13.24 -9.78 -2.57
N CYS A 143 13.00 -8.97 -1.53
CA CYS A 143 14.07 -8.41 -0.69
C CYS A 143 14.97 -9.50 -0.09
N ASN A 144 14.37 -10.60 0.38
CA ASN A 144 15.11 -11.76 0.87
C ASN A 144 15.86 -12.51 -0.25
N ALA A 145 15.28 -12.66 -1.43
CA ALA A 145 15.92 -13.30 -2.59
C ALA A 145 17.15 -12.52 -3.07
N LEU A 146 17.03 -11.19 -3.22
CA LEU A 146 18.12 -10.28 -3.57
C LEU A 146 19.23 -10.27 -2.50
N SER A 147 18.86 -10.38 -1.21
CA SER A 147 19.83 -10.54 -0.12
C SER A 147 20.63 -11.83 -0.25
N ALA A 148 19.97 -12.95 -0.53
CA ALA A 148 20.61 -14.25 -0.68
C ALA A 148 21.53 -14.30 -1.92
N GLU A 149 21.16 -13.66 -3.03
CA GLU A 149 22.01 -13.50 -4.22
C GLU A 149 23.27 -12.67 -3.92
N ALA A 150 23.13 -11.56 -3.18
CA ALA A 150 24.25 -10.72 -2.76
C ALA A 150 25.12 -11.34 -1.66
N GLY A 151 24.72 -12.48 -1.09
CA GLY A 151 25.42 -13.15 0.01
C GLY A 151 25.26 -12.46 1.38
N LEU A 152 24.24 -11.60 1.52
CA LEU A 152 23.91 -10.83 2.72
C LEU A 152 22.94 -11.61 3.62
N VAL A 153 22.84 -11.22 4.90
CA VAL A 153 21.84 -11.75 5.83
C VAL A 153 20.46 -11.21 5.44
N PRO A 154 19.48 -12.04 5.06
CA PRO A 154 18.14 -11.57 4.69
C PRO A 154 17.46 -10.83 5.83
N ALA A 155 16.78 -9.72 5.53
CA ALA A 155 16.17 -8.86 6.54
C ALA A 155 14.97 -9.52 7.24
N TYR A 156 14.25 -10.42 6.56
CA TYR A 156 12.96 -10.92 7.01
C TYR A 156 12.96 -12.42 7.34
N LEU A 157 12.37 -12.77 8.48
CA LEU A 157 11.82 -14.12 8.72
C LEU A 157 10.34 -14.10 8.33
N ILE A 158 9.92 -15.03 7.46
CA ILE A 158 8.55 -15.15 6.96
C ILE A 158 7.99 -16.50 7.43
N ASP A 159 6.84 -16.47 8.13
CA ASP A 159 6.12 -17.64 8.62
C ASP A 159 4.62 -17.49 8.33
N GLY A 160 4.22 -17.96 7.14
CA GLY A 160 2.91 -17.63 6.56
C GLY A 160 2.73 -16.12 6.42
N ASP A 161 1.58 -15.62 6.88
CA ASP A 161 1.21 -14.20 6.79
C ASP A 161 1.96 -13.30 7.81
N SER A 162 2.75 -13.91 8.71
CA SER A 162 3.54 -13.24 9.74
C SER A 162 4.97 -12.99 9.25
N VAL A 163 5.44 -11.74 9.33
CA VAL A 163 6.79 -11.36 8.89
C VAL A 163 7.51 -10.59 9.98
N THR A 164 8.74 -11.00 10.31
CA THR A 164 9.57 -10.34 11.33
C THR A 164 10.85 -9.81 10.70
N TRP A 165 11.08 -8.50 10.82
CA TRP A 165 12.31 -7.84 10.41
C TRP A 165 13.37 -7.94 11.51
N GLY A 166 14.51 -8.56 11.21
CA GLY A 166 15.70 -8.54 12.04
C GLY A 166 16.49 -7.23 11.84
N LEU A 167 16.51 -6.36 12.86
CA LEU A 167 17.09 -5.01 12.73
C LEU A 167 18.62 -4.99 12.61
N SER A 168 19.29 -6.12 12.88
CA SER A 168 20.74 -6.30 12.76
C SER A 168 21.17 -6.91 11.42
N ALA A 169 20.25 -7.19 10.49
CA ALA A 169 20.55 -7.75 9.18
C ALA A 169 21.12 -6.68 8.22
N ASP A 170 22.05 -7.09 7.35
CA ASP A 170 22.71 -6.24 6.36
C ASP A 170 22.12 -6.36 4.94
N GLY A 171 21.17 -7.27 4.72
CA GLY A 171 20.45 -7.46 3.47
C GLY A 171 19.42 -6.37 3.14
N TYR A 172 18.78 -6.56 1.99
CA TYR A 172 17.74 -5.70 1.44
C TYR A 172 16.40 -5.89 2.16
N ARG A 173 15.62 -4.83 2.14
CA ARG A 173 14.31 -4.69 2.77
C ARG A 173 13.49 -3.63 2.03
N LEU A 174 12.23 -3.46 2.39
CA LEU A 174 11.48 -2.24 2.10
C LEU A 174 11.98 -1.09 3.01
N PRO A 175 11.87 0.18 2.56
CA PRO A 175 11.98 1.32 3.47
C PRO A 175 10.81 1.34 4.47
N THR A 176 10.97 2.03 5.59
CA THR A 176 9.81 2.43 6.42
C THR A 176 9.05 3.59 5.77
N GLU A 177 7.84 3.88 6.24
CA GLU A 177 7.08 5.04 5.75
C GLU A 177 7.83 6.36 5.99
N ALA A 178 8.50 6.48 7.14
CA ALA A 178 9.29 7.65 7.49
C ALA A 178 10.58 7.77 6.66
N GLU A 179 11.28 6.65 6.43
CA GLU A 179 12.43 6.60 5.51
C GLU A 179 12.00 7.04 4.10
N TRP A 180 10.86 6.52 3.62
CA TRP A 180 10.33 6.86 2.30
C TRP A 180 9.95 8.35 2.19
N GLU A 181 9.22 8.92 3.16
CA GLU A 181 8.85 10.34 3.09
C GLU A 181 10.06 11.27 3.22
N CYS A 182 11.01 10.94 4.11
CA CYS A 182 12.28 11.66 4.25
C CYS A 182 13.03 11.69 2.90
N ALA A 183 13.17 10.51 2.28
CA ALA A 183 13.80 10.32 0.97
C ALA A 183 13.07 11.04 -0.17
N CYS A 184 11.73 10.99 -0.20
CA CYS A 184 10.89 11.65 -1.20
C CYS A 184 11.09 13.18 -1.16
N ARG A 185 11.04 13.76 0.03
CA ARG A 185 11.22 15.20 0.28
C ARG A 185 12.64 15.69 -0.04
N ALA A 186 13.66 14.91 0.25
CA ALA A 186 15.07 15.28 0.11
C ALA A 186 15.43 16.67 0.70
N GLY A 187 14.77 17.03 1.80
CA GLY A 187 14.93 18.32 2.50
C GLY A 187 13.87 19.39 2.21
N THR A 188 12.85 19.14 1.37
CA THR A 188 11.73 20.09 1.19
C THR A 188 10.62 19.90 2.22
N THR A 189 9.99 21.00 2.65
CA THR A 189 8.80 21.01 3.51
C THR A 189 7.50 21.27 2.72
N THR A 190 7.58 21.24 1.40
CA THR A 190 6.49 21.50 0.45
C THR A 190 5.73 20.21 0.09
N PRO A 191 4.58 20.29 -0.62
CA PRO A 191 3.85 19.10 -1.06
C PRO A 191 4.70 18.17 -1.93
N PHE A 192 5.57 18.70 -2.79
CA PHE A 192 6.48 17.93 -3.65
C PHE A 192 7.95 18.35 -3.43
N ASN A 193 8.91 17.54 -3.90
CA ASN A 193 10.31 17.99 -4.00
C ASN A 193 10.49 19.03 -5.13
N THR A 194 9.63 19.00 -6.16
CA THR A 194 9.40 20.06 -7.17
C THR A 194 8.69 21.32 -6.61
N GLN A 195 8.70 21.50 -5.29
CA GLN A 195 8.05 22.59 -4.55
C GLN A 195 6.52 22.43 -4.46
N THR A 196 5.75 23.42 -4.94
CA THR A 196 4.30 23.55 -4.66
C THR A 196 3.39 23.01 -5.75
N SER A 197 3.94 22.44 -6.81
CA SER A 197 3.21 21.78 -7.90
C SER A 197 4.10 20.71 -8.55
N ILE A 198 3.53 19.89 -9.43
CA ILE A 198 4.27 18.93 -10.26
C ILE A 198 3.62 18.74 -11.64
N ASN A 199 4.43 18.73 -12.70
CA ASN A 199 4.00 18.64 -14.08
C ASN A 199 4.05 17.21 -14.65
N ALA A 200 3.02 16.83 -15.41
CA ALA A 200 2.97 15.53 -16.04
C ALA A 200 3.84 15.41 -17.31
N ASP A 201 4.24 16.53 -17.92
CA ASP A 201 4.99 16.48 -19.18
C ASP A 201 6.46 16.09 -18.95
N ASP A 202 7.11 16.68 -17.94
CA ASP A 202 8.57 16.62 -17.71
C ASP A 202 9.03 16.44 -16.25
N GLU A 203 8.12 16.32 -15.27
CA GLU A 203 8.48 16.10 -13.85
C GLU A 203 7.98 14.76 -13.26
N ALA A 204 6.83 14.25 -13.71
CA ALA A 204 6.22 13.02 -13.17
C ALA A 204 5.33 12.25 -14.17
N ASN A 205 5.13 10.95 -13.91
CA ASN A 205 4.18 10.12 -14.65
C ASN A 205 2.90 9.86 -13.82
N TYR A 206 1.80 10.54 -14.16
CA TYR A 206 0.50 10.38 -13.49
C TYR A 206 -0.66 10.63 -14.46
N TYR A 207 -1.90 10.70 -13.94
CA TYR A 207 -3.09 11.10 -14.68
C TYR A 207 -3.03 12.61 -15.02
N GLY A 208 -2.14 12.98 -15.95
CA GLY A 208 -1.71 14.36 -16.20
C GLY A 208 -2.81 15.37 -16.55
N THR A 209 -4.00 14.92 -16.94
CA THR A 209 -5.15 15.81 -17.16
C THR A 209 -5.79 16.32 -15.86
N TYR A 210 -5.38 15.80 -14.71
CA TYR A 210 -5.74 16.27 -13.37
C TYR A 210 -4.47 16.69 -12.58
N PRO A 211 -3.85 17.84 -12.94
CA PRO A 211 -2.69 18.40 -12.25
C PRO A 211 -3.04 18.91 -10.84
N TYR A 212 -2.02 19.33 -10.08
CA TYR A 212 -2.24 19.79 -8.71
C TYR A 212 -3.06 21.09 -8.67
N GLY A 213 -4.08 21.13 -7.80
CA GLY A 213 -5.04 22.24 -7.72
C GLY A 213 -6.01 22.34 -8.90
N ILE A 214 -6.19 21.28 -9.71
CA ILE A 214 -7.12 21.30 -10.84
C ILE A 214 -8.56 21.53 -10.40
N GLU A 215 -8.98 21.00 -9.26
CA GLU A 215 -10.35 21.07 -8.75
C GLU A 215 -10.87 22.50 -8.59
N GLU A 216 -10.01 23.43 -8.15
CA GLU A 216 -10.33 24.86 -8.01
C GLU A 216 -10.48 25.56 -9.37
N ASN A 217 -9.90 24.97 -10.42
CA ASN A 217 -9.68 25.59 -11.73
C ASN A 217 -10.50 24.96 -12.87
N TYR A 218 -10.99 23.73 -12.67
CA TYR A 218 -11.62 22.86 -13.69
C TYR A 218 -12.75 23.56 -14.47
N PHE A 219 -13.55 24.39 -13.78
CA PHE A 219 -14.64 25.16 -14.37
C PHE A 219 -14.47 26.68 -14.24
N SER A 220 -13.71 27.16 -13.25
CA SER A 220 -13.52 28.60 -12.98
C SER A 220 -12.51 29.27 -13.91
N GLN A 221 -11.49 28.51 -14.36
CA GLN A 221 -10.26 29.01 -15.00
C GLN A 221 -9.58 30.15 -14.19
N GLY A 222 -9.73 30.15 -12.86
CA GLY A 222 -9.23 31.21 -11.98
C GLY A 222 -7.71 31.39 -12.01
N SER A 223 -6.98 30.28 -12.09
CA SER A 223 -5.57 30.21 -12.49
C SER A 223 -5.45 29.68 -13.92
N LEU A 224 -4.75 30.44 -14.77
CA LEU A 224 -4.34 29.99 -16.10
C LEU A 224 -2.96 29.30 -16.09
N GLU A 225 -2.40 29.03 -14.92
CA GLU A 225 -1.10 28.37 -14.73
C GLU A 225 -1.28 26.86 -14.47
N THR A 226 -2.32 26.47 -13.73
CA THR A 226 -2.74 25.07 -13.56
C THR A 226 -3.27 24.52 -14.89
N ARG A 227 -2.53 23.60 -15.53
CA ARG A 227 -2.83 23.11 -16.88
C ARG A 227 -2.77 21.58 -16.98
N PRO A 228 -3.74 20.92 -17.63
CA PRO A 228 -3.65 19.53 -18.05
C PRO A 228 -2.38 19.24 -18.86
N GLY A 229 -1.58 18.27 -18.41
CA GLY A 229 -0.43 17.70 -19.12
C GLY A 229 -0.69 16.29 -19.64
N VAL A 230 0.36 15.60 -20.10
CA VAL A 230 0.30 14.26 -20.71
C VAL A 230 -0.14 13.19 -19.71
N TYR A 231 -1.21 12.46 -20.02
CA TYR A 231 -1.57 11.21 -19.35
C TYR A 231 -1.12 10.00 -20.18
N ARG A 232 -0.09 9.28 -19.70
CA ARG A 232 0.58 8.20 -20.45
C ARG A 232 -0.18 6.87 -20.46
N GLN A 233 -1.14 6.67 -19.55
CA GLN A 233 -1.98 5.45 -19.43
C GLN A 233 -1.21 4.14 -19.15
N ALA A 234 0.05 4.25 -18.72
CA ALA A 234 0.95 3.14 -18.40
C ALA A 234 2.10 3.65 -17.51
N PRO A 235 2.81 2.76 -16.78
CA PRO A 235 4.14 3.08 -16.25
C PRO A 235 5.14 3.34 -17.41
N ILE A 236 6.25 4.00 -17.09
CA ILE A 236 7.40 4.22 -17.99
C ILE A 236 8.67 3.62 -17.40
N GLU A 237 9.74 3.55 -18.20
CA GLU A 237 11.07 3.18 -17.71
C GLU A 237 11.52 4.22 -16.66
N PRO A 238 11.94 3.81 -15.45
CA PRO A 238 12.37 4.73 -14.40
C PRO A 238 13.56 5.60 -14.83
N GLY A 239 13.69 6.78 -14.25
CA GLY A 239 14.70 7.76 -14.63
C GLY A 239 14.36 8.60 -15.86
N GLY A 240 13.10 8.57 -16.32
CA GLY A 240 12.60 9.40 -17.41
C GLY A 240 12.54 10.91 -17.11
N PHE A 241 12.60 11.28 -15.82
CA PHE A 241 12.53 12.67 -15.32
C PHE A 241 13.79 13.05 -14.52
N ALA A 242 13.84 14.28 -14.00
CA ALA A 242 14.91 14.70 -13.11
C ALA A 242 14.81 14.00 -11.74
N PRO A 243 15.93 13.64 -11.09
CA PRO A 243 15.92 13.15 -9.73
C PRO A 243 15.70 14.30 -8.73
N ASN A 244 15.28 13.96 -7.51
CA ASN A 244 15.27 14.90 -6.41
C ASN A 244 16.69 15.26 -5.92
N ALA A 245 16.79 16.14 -4.92
CA ALA A 245 18.06 16.67 -4.43
C ALA A 245 19.04 15.61 -3.85
N TRP A 246 18.61 14.38 -3.62
CA TRP A 246 19.45 13.27 -3.16
C TRP A 246 19.77 12.23 -4.25
N GLY A 247 19.26 12.40 -5.48
CA GLY A 247 19.52 11.49 -6.60
C GLY A 247 18.49 10.36 -6.76
N LEU A 248 17.32 10.49 -6.14
CA LEU A 248 16.22 9.53 -6.25
C LEU A 248 15.24 9.99 -7.33
N TYR A 249 14.87 9.06 -8.21
CA TYR A 249 13.95 9.28 -9.32
C TYR A 249 12.55 8.76 -9.00
N ASP A 250 11.55 9.30 -9.71
CA ASP A 250 10.17 8.79 -9.73
C ASP A 250 9.46 8.74 -8.36
N MET A 251 9.96 9.47 -7.34
CA MET A 251 9.38 9.58 -5.99
C MET A 251 7.97 10.23 -5.95
N HIS A 252 7.41 10.59 -7.10
CA HIS A 252 6.09 11.19 -7.30
C HIS A 252 5.49 10.62 -8.60
N GLY A 253 4.65 9.59 -8.51
CA GLY A 253 4.03 8.94 -9.67
C GLY A 253 4.75 7.66 -10.13
N ASN A 254 4.56 7.33 -11.40
CA ASN A 254 4.97 6.08 -12.06
C ASN A 254 4.31 4.83 -11.46
N VAL A 255 4.84 4.20 -10.40
CA VAL A 255 4.05 3.29 -9.54
C VAL A 255 4.16 3.67 -8.07
N ALA A 256 3.04 3.54 -7.34
CA ALA A 256 3.07 3.71 -5.90
C ALA A 256 3.86 2.58 -5.24
N GLU A 257 4.58 2.86 -4.17
CA GLU A 257 5.60 1.95 -3.62
C GLU A 257 5.20 1.38 -2.26
N TRP A 258 5.25 0.05 -2.12
CA TRP A 258 5.13 -0.60 -0.82
C TRP A 258 6.25 -0.18 0.15
N VAL A 259 5.87 0.18 1.37
CA VAL A 259 6.79 0.36 2.51
C VAL A 259 6.56 -0.74 3.55
N TRP A 260 7.43 -0.85 4.55
CA TRP A 260 7.31 -1.86 5.61
C TRP A 260 6.00 -1.74 6.42
N ASP A 261 5.59 -0.51 6.71
CA ASP A 261 4.67 -0.13 7.77
C ASP A 261 3.23 -0.63 7.59
N TYR A 262 2.57 -0.98 8.70
CA TYR A 262 1.11 -1.06 8.73
C TYR A 262 0.50 0.34 8.76
N TYR A 263 -0.57 0.52 8.00
CA TYR A 263 -1.39 1.71 8.06
C TYR A 263 -2.10 1.81 9.41
N GLY A 264 -2.13 3.03 9.95
CA GLY A 264 -2.74 3.39 11.21
C GLY A 264 -2.62 4.90 11.44
N PRO A 265 -3.17 5.43 12.55
CA PRO A 265 -2.90 6.80 12.96
C PRO A 265 -1.40 6.99 13.16
N TYR A 266 -0.89 8.19 12.86
CA TYR A 266 0.46 8.56 13.28
C TYR A 266 0.53 8.68 14.81
N ASP A 267 1.72 8.43 15.33
CA ASP A 267 2.09 8.70 16.70
C ASP A 267 2.76 10.08 16.73
N GLU A 268 2.06 11.09 17.25
CA GLU A 268 2.51 12.49 17.20
C GLU A 268 3.64 12.80 18.22
N GLU A 269 4.02 11.83 19.07
CA GLU A 269 5.25 11.92 19.85
C GLU A 269 6.49 11.84 18.94
N ALA A 270 7.56 12.58 19.26
CA ALA A 270 8.81 12.47 18.50
C ALA A 270 9.38 11.03 18.56
N ARG A 271 9.59 10.42 17.39
CA ARG A 271 10.11 9.04 17.26
C ARG A 271 11.43 9.00 16.48
N VAL A 272 12.32 8.11 16.91
CA VAL A 272 13.54 7.73 16.17
C VAL A 272 13.26 6.40 15.46
N ASP A 273 13.52 6.35 14.16
CA ASP A 273 13.26 5.20 13.28
C ASP A 273 11.87 4.53 13.46
N PRO A 274 10.74 5.26 13.36
CA PRO A 274 9.42 4.64 13.46
C PRO A 274 9.22 3.59 12.35
N THR A 275 8.43 2.56 12.68
CA THR A 275 8.15 1.39 11.83
C THR A 275 6.65 1.10 11.71
N GLY A 276 5.84 2.16 11.85
CA GLY A 276 4.39 2.13 11.71
C GLY A 276 3.65 1.56 12.92
N ALA A 277 2.37 1.25 12.72
CA ALA A 277 1.58 0.56 13.73
C ALA A 277 2.11 -0.88 13.95
N PRO A 278 2.14 -1.41 15.19
CA PRO A 278 2.68 -2.75 15.48
C PRO A 278 1.80 -3.89 14.92
N THR A 279 0.54 -3.59 14.61
CA THR A 279 -0.44 -4.52 14.03
C THR A 279 -1.40 -3.73 13.15
N GLY A 280 -1.81 -4.30 12.02
CA GLY A 280 -2.83 -3.70 11.15
C GLY A 280 -3.41 -4.71 10.16
N ALA A 281 -4.45 -4.29 9.45
CA ALA A 281 -5.05 -5.04 8.35
C ALA A 281 -4.53 -4.60 6.96
N LEU A 282 -3.98 -3.39 6.88
CA LEU A 282 -3.54 -2.75 5.64
C LEU A 282 -2.07 -2.34 5.73
N ARG A 283 -1.32 -2.52 4.66
CA ARG A 283 0.04 -1.99 4.47
C ARG A 283 -0.01 -0.64 3.79
N VAL A 284 0.95 0.21 4.11
CA VAL A 284 1.11 1.52 3.46
C VAL A 284 1.80 1.36 2.11
N ASN A 285 1.35 2.14 1.12
CA ASN A 285 2.12 2.47 -0.07
C ASN A 285 2.13 3.99 -0.33
N ARG A 286 3.16 4.49 -1.01
CA ARG A 286 3.45 5.93 -1.17
C ARG A 286 3.78 6.34 -2.61
N GLY A 287 3.93 7.63 -2.88
CA GLY A 287 4.32 8.16 -4.20
C GLY A 287 3.18 8.34 -5.21
N GLY A 288 2.16 7.46 -5.20
CA GLY A 288 1.06 7.49 -6.16
C GLY A 288 1.48 6.91 -7.53
N GLY A 289 0.52 6.46 -8.34
CA GLY A 289 0.80 5.78 -9.62
C GLY A 289 0.51 6.58 -10.89
N TRP A 290 0.87 6.00 -12.04
CA TRP A 290 0.62 6.52 -13.40
C TRP A 290 -0.87 6.84 -13.70
N ASN A 291 -1.79 6.27 -12.90
CA ASN A 291 -3.24 6.42 -13.01
C ASN A 291 -3.84 7.38 -11.95
N ASP A 292 -3.05 7.93 -11.04
CA ASP A 292 -3.49 8.79 -9.95
C ASP A 292 -3.49 10.28 -10.31
N PHE A 293 -4.24 11.07 -9.54
CA PHE A 293 -4.28 12.54 -9.68
C PHE A 293 -3.15 13.16 -8.85
N ALA A 294 -2.61 14.32 -9.26
CA ALA A 294 -1.42 14.91 -8.63
C ALA A 294 -1.53 15.15 -7.11
N LYS A 295 -2.75 15.34 -6.57
CA LYS A 295 -2.98 15.45 -5.12
C LYS A 295 -2.63 14.19 -4.32
N SER A 296 -2.55 13.04 -4.98
CA SER A 296 -2.12 11.73 -4.45
C SER A 296 -0.63 11.47 -4.64
N LEU A 297 0.10 12.36 -5.33
CA LEU A 297 1.55 12.28 -5.51
C LEU A 297 2.33 13.03 -4.42
N ARG A 298 1.66 13.78 -3.54
CA ARG A 298 2.30 14.60 -2.49
C ARG A 298 3.18 13.73 -1.59
N SER A 299 4.29 14.29 -1.13
CA SER A 299 5.25 13.68 -0.18
C SER A 299 4.54 13.12 1.07
N ALA A 300 3.52 13.82 1.57
CA ALA A 300 2.73 13.42 2.73
C ALA A 300 1.59 12.43 2.42
N TYR A 301 1.25 12.19 1.14
CA TYR A 301 0.09 11.37 0.80
C TYR A 301 0.33 9.89 1.08
N ARG A 302 -0.56 9.31 1.88
CA ARG A 302 -0.54 7.90 2.28
C ARG A 302 -1.59 7.14 1.50
N ALA A 303 -1.24 6.04 0.83
CA ALA A 303 -2.20 5.06 0.33
C ALA A 303 -2.14 3.78 1.19
N ALA A 304 -3.23 3.01 1.23
CA ALA A 304 -3.30 1.79 2.03
C ALA A 304 -4.09 0.68 1.31
N LEU A 305 -3.57 -0.55 1.36
CA LEU A 305 -4.16 -1.75 0.76
C LEU A 305 -3.86 -2.98 1.64
N PRO A 306 -4.65 -4.08 1.55
CA PRO A 306 -4.30 -5.35 2.20
C PRO A 306 -2.91 -5.86 1.80
N ALA A 307 -2.24 -6.60 2.67
CA ALA A 307 -0.87 -7.08 2.42
C ALA A 307 -0.78 -8.13 1.28
N ASP A 308 -1.88 -8.86 1.07
CA ASP A 308 -2.15 -9.80 -0.03
C ASP A 308 -2.86 -9.14 -1.23
N GLY A 309 -3.24 -7.87 -1.12
CA GLY A 309 -3.80 -7.09 -2.22
C GLY A 309 -2.72 -6.67 -3.21
N SER A 310 -3.11 -6.51 -4.48
CA SER A 310 -2.24 -5.96 -5.52
C SER A 310 -2.98 -4.98 -6.44
N SER A 311 -2.22 -4.16 -7.17
CA SER A 311 -2.75 -3.15 -8.09
C SER A 311 -1.80 -2.95 -9.27
N PRO A 312 -2.29 -2.74 -10.51
CA PRO A 312 -1.46 -2.45 -11.69
C PRO A 312 -0.85 -1.03 -11.69
N SER A 313 -0.82 -0.37 -10.53
CA SER A 313 -0.14 0.88 -10.26
C SER A 313 0.60 0.88 -8.92
N VAL A 314 0.84 -0.30 -8.32
CA VAL A 314 1.63 -0.47 -7.10
C VAL A 314 2.78 -1.44 -7.36
N GLY A 315 3.99 -0.99 -7.05
CA GLY A 315 5.25 -1.74 -7.05
C GLY A 315 6.04 -1.47 -5.76
N PHE A 316 7.37 -1.42 -5.84
CA PHE A 316 8.24 -1.08 -4.71
C PHE A 316 9.68 -0.75 -5.16
N ARG A 317 10.43 -0.05 -4.29
CA ARG A 317 11.90 0.04 -4.36
C ARG A 317 12.55 -0.55 -3.11
N VAL A 318 13.80 -1.02 -3.23
CA VAL A 318 14.53 -1.64 -2.11
C VAL A 318 15.37 -0.64 -1.32
N ALA A 319 15.53 -0.91 -0.03
CA ALA A 319 16.37 -0.20 0.91
C ALA A 319 17.32 -1.16 1.65
N ARG A 320 18.37 -0.62 2.27
CA ARG A 320 19.25 -1.30 3.24
C ARG A 320 19.54 -0.36 4.40
N SER A 321 19.64 -0.88 5.62
CA SER A 321 20.11 -0.06 6.76
C SER A 321 21.62 0.20 6.64
N ALA A 322 22.13 1.37 7.04
CA ALA A 322 23.59 1.62 7.00
C ALA A 322 24.34 1.07 8.23
N GLN A 323 23.64 0.85 9.34
CA GLN A 323 24.18 0.30 10.59
C GLN A 323 23.21 -0.75 11.17
N PRO A 324 23.71 -1.78 11.88
CA PRO A 324 22.87 -2.74 12.57
C PRO A 324 22.23 -2.10 13.81
N ARG A 325 20.90 -2.27 13.96
CA ARG A 325 20.16 -1.86 15.15
C ARG A 325 19.76 -3.10 15.97
N THR A 326 19.52 -2.93 17.26
CA THR A 326 19.24 -4.05 18.17
C THR A 326 17.76 -4.43 18.17
N GLY A 327 17.46 -5.72 17.96
CA GLY A 327 16.13 -6.29 18.14
C GLY A 327 15.44 -6.70 16.84
N THR A 328 14.12 -6.85 16.91
CA THR A 328 13.27 -7.35 15.83
C THR A 328 11.94 -6.61 15.82
N VAL A 329 11.45 -6.22 14.65
CA VAL A 329 10.09 -5.68 14.48
C VAL A 329 9.22 -6.77 13.85
N GLY A 330 8.28 -7.28 14.63
CA GLY A 330 7.26 -8.19 14.12
C GLY A 330 6.16 -7.41 13.41
N ALA A 331 5.66 -7.95 12.30
CA ALA A 331 4.48 -7.46 11.62
C ALA A 331 3.48 -8.62 11.49
N GLN A 332 2.44 -8.57 12.33
CA GLN A 332 1.36 -9.55 12.37
C GLN A 332 0.07 -8.94 11.82
N ALA A 333 -0.51 -9.60 10.80
CA ALA A 333 -1.78 -9.18 10.23
C ALA A 333 -2.92 -9.37 11.25
N ALA A 334 -3.87 -8.43 11.26
CA ALA A 334 -5.12 -8.60 11.97
C ALA A 334 -5.90 -9.80 11.38
N GLN A 335 -6.36 -10.74 12.22
CA GLN A 335 -7.09 -11.91 11.77
C GLN A 335 -8.55 -11.58 11.39
N THR A 336 -8.73 -11.02 10.20
CA THR A 336 -10.05 -10.77 9.61
C THR A 336 -10.70 -12.08 9.15
N GLN A 337 -11.33 -12.81 10.07
CA GLN A 337 -12.22 -13.91 9.69
C GLN A 337 -13.43 -13.36 8.94
N THR A 338 -13.59 -13.75 7.68
CA THR A 338 -14.76 -13.40 6.88
C THR A 338 -16.01 -14.13 7.39
N ALA A 339 -16.97 -13.36 7.89
CA ALA A 339 -18.23 -13.84 8.39
C ALA A 339 -19.10 -14.34 7.23
N GLY A 340 -19.51 -15.61 7.28
CA GLY A 340 -20.55 -16.13 6.39
C GLY A 340 -21.88 -15.43 6.67
N GLY A 341 -22.58 -14.99 5.61
CA GLY A 341 -23.84 -14.29 5.70
C GLY A 341 -24.42 -13.98 4.33
N GLU A 342 -25.46 -13.15 4.30
CA GLU A 342 -26.12 -12.72 3.07
C GLU A 342 -25.31 -11.65 2.32
N VAL A 343 -25.73 -11.29 1.11
CA VAL A 343 -25.07 -10.27 0.27
C VAL A 343 -25.98 -9.05 0.11
N LEU A 344 -25.46 -7.86 0.39
CA LEU A 344 -26.11 -6.57 0.17
C LEU A 344 -25.51 -5.85 -1.04
N VAL A 345 -26.34 -5.28 -1.90
CA VAL A 345 -25.92 -4.25 -2.88
C VAL A 345 -26.23 -2.87 -2.29
N ALA A 346 -25.23 -2.18 -1.76
CA ALA A 346 -25.37 -0.82 -1.24
C ALA A 346 -24.70 0.16 -2.20
N PHE A 347 -25.40 1.18 -2.69
CA PHE A 347 -24.79 2.10 -3.66
C PHE A 347 -25.27 3.54 -3.55
N PHE A 348 -24.38 4.50 -3.77
CA PHE A 348 -24.73 5.90 -4.04
C PHE A 348 -24.81 6.13 -5.55
N SER A 349 -25.81 6.87 -6.05
CA SER A 349 -25.84 7.28 -7.46
C SER A 349 -26.37 8.69 -7.69
N TRP A 350 -25.51 9.53 -8.25
CA TRP A 350 -25.89 10.78 -8.89
C TRP A 350 -25.77 10.64 -10.41
N GLY A 351 -26.73 11.17 -11.17
CA GLY A 351 -26.83 10.98 -12.62
C GLY A 351 -27.24 9.57 -13.08
N GLY A 352 -27.28 8.58 -12.18
CA GLY A 352 -27.89 7.25 -12.42
C GLY A 352 -26.99 6.18 -13.04
N ASN A 353 -25.73 6.49 -13.42
CA ASN A 353 -24.80 5.50 -13.98
C ASN A 353 -24.61 4.30 -13.03
N THR A 354 -24.27 4.57 -11.77
CA THR A 354 -24.11 3.53 -10.71
C THR A 354 -25.37 2.71 -10.50
N ARG A 355 -26.54 3.36 -10.54
CA ARG A 355 -27.84 2.71 -10.36
C ARG A 355 -28.09 1.65 -11.44
N GLY A 356 -27.67 1.90 -12.68
CA GLY A 356 -27.72 0.90 -13.75
C GLY A 356 -26.87 -0.34 -13.45
N ILE A 357 -25.65 -0.15 -12.92
CA ILE A 357 -24.76 -1.26 -12.53
C ILE A 357 -25.37 -2.05 -11.36
N ALA A 358 -25.87 -1.36 -10.33
CA ALA A 358 -26.53 -1.98 -9.18
C ALA A 358 -27.79 -2.78 -9.60
N GLN A 359 -28.57 -2.25 -10.54
CA GLN A 359 -29.73 -2.94 -11.12
C GLN A 359 -29.34 -4.18 -11.94
N GLU A 360 -28.22 -4.14 -12.67
CA GLU A 360 -27.71 -5.31 -13.42
C GLU A 360 -27.21 -6.41 -12.47
N ILE A 361 -26.47 -6.05 -11.41
CA ILE A 361 -26.08 -6.99 -10.34
C ILE A 361 -27.33 -7.64 -9.76
N ALA A 362 -28.32 -6.84 -9.35
CA ALA A 362 -29.59 -7.32 -8.79
C ALA A 362 -30.39 -8.20 -9.76
N ARG A 363 -30.35 -7.90 -11.07
CA ARG A 363 -30.99 -8.71 -12.13
C ARG A 363 -30.34 -10.10 -12.26
N GLN A 364 -29.03 -10.20 -12.05
CA GLN A 364 -28.32 -11.48 -12.11
C GLN A 364 -28.47 -12.31 -10.83
N THR A 365 -28.37 -11.67 -9.66
CA THR A 365 -28.26 -12.37 -8.36
C THR A 365 -29.60 -12.47 -7.62
N GLY A 366 -30.42 -11.41 -7.68
CA GLY A 366 -31.59 -11.25 -6.82
C GLY A 366 -31.25 -11.04 -5.33
N PHE A 367 -30.09 -10.43 -5.05
CA PHE A 367 -29.72 -9.97 -3.70
C PHE A 367 -30.55 -8.77 -3.25
N ASP A 368 -30.50 -8.45 -1.95
CA ASP A 368 -31.08 -7.24 -1.40
C ASP A 368 -30.31 -5.99 -1.89
N VAL A 369 -31.05 -4.93 -2.21
CA VAL A 369 -30.52 -3.70 -2.81
C VAL A 369 -30.95 -2.50 -1.99
N VAL A 370 -30.02 -1.59 -1.72
CA VAL A 370 -30.28 -0.31 -1.06
C VAL A 370 -29.54 0.83 -1.75
N GLU A 371 -30.25 1.89 -2.09
CA GLU A 371 -29.64 3.14 -2.56
C GLU A 371 -29.35 4.05 -1.36
N LEU A 372 -28.18 4.69 -1.35
CA LEU A 372 -27.73 5.61 -0.32
C LEU A 372 -28.25 7.02 -0.62
N GLU A 373 -29.34 7.41 0.04
CA GLU A 373 -29.96 8.73 -0.09
C GLU A 373 -29.57 9.61 1.10
N CYS A 374 -29.22 10.87 0.85
CA CYS A 374 -28.91 11.86 1.90
C CYS A 374 -30.20 12.45 2.50
N GLU A 375 -30.20 12.79 3.80
CA GLU A 375 -31.26 13.58 4.46
C GLU A 375 -31.46 14.94 3.76
N GLN A 376 -30.37 15.49 3.21
CA GLN A 376 -30.37 16.64 2.30
C GLN A 376 -29.71 16.18 0.99
N PRO A 377 -30.50 15.83 -0.05
CA PRO A 377 -29.96 15.42 -1.34
C PRO A 377 -29.13 16.53 -1.97
N TYR A 378 -28.02 16.16 -2.62
CA TYR A 378 -27.30 17.06 -3.53
C TYR A 378 -28.24 17.54 -4.65
N SER A 379 -27.94 18.73 -5.18
CA SER A 379 -28.70 19.33 -6.27
C SER A 379 -28.79 18.42 -7.50
N SER A 380 -29.92 18.50 -8.21
CA SER A 380 -30.08 17.87 -9.53
C SER A 380 -29.48 18.70 -10.66
N ASP A 381 -29.05 19.95 -10.40
CA ASP A 381 -28.28 20.75 -11.34
C ASP A 381 -26.79 20.35 -11.32
N TYR A 382 -26.21 20.20 -12.51
CA TYR A 382 -24.85 19.68 -12.68
C TYR A 382 -23.77 20.61 -12.08
N ASN A 383 -23.90 21.93 -12.23
CA ASN A 383 -22.90 22.86 -11.70
C ASN A 383 -23.01 22.96 -10.18
N THR A 384 -24.26 23.00 -9.68
CA THR A 384 -24.54 23.12 -8.24
C THR A 384 -24.03 21.89 -7.47
N VAL A 385 -24.24 20.67 -7.96
CA VAL A 385 -23.68 19.47 -7.27
C VAL A 385 -22.16 19.46 -7.26
N LEU A 386 -21.49 20.03 -8.27
CA LEU A 386 -20.03 20.06 -8.30
C LEU A 386 -19.49 20.96 -7.18
N GLU A 387 -20.08 22.16 -7.00
CA GLU A 387 -19.75 23.05 -5.88
C GLU A 387 -20.05 22.40 -4.51
N GLU A 388 -21.20 21.73 -4.39
CA GLU A 388 -21.60 21.04 -3.15
C GLU A 388 -20.68 19.86 -2.80
N ALA A 389 -20.43 18.96 -3.74
CA ALA A 389 -19.62 17.77 -3.54
C ALA A 389 -18.14 18.10 -3.38
N GLN A 390 -17.63 19.13 -4.07
CA GLN A 390 -16.25 19.56 -3.90
C GLN A 390 -16.05 20.21 -2.53
N ARG A 391 -16.95 21.10 -2.10
CA ARG A 391 -16.95 21.67 -0.74
C ARG A 391 -16.96 20.55 0.31
N ASP A 392 -17.82 19.55 0.14
CA ASP A 392 -17.94 18.45 1.08
C ASP A 392 -16.69 17.55 1.10
N GLN A 393 -16.06 17.30 -0.05
CA GLN A 393 -14.78 16.58 -0.14
C GLN A 393 -13.65 17.37 0.56
N ASN A 394 -13.55 18.67 0.32
CA ASN A 394 -12.52 19.54 0.90
C ASN A 394 -12.71 19.67 2.43
N ALA A 395 -13.95 19.77 2.91
CA ALA A 395 -14.29 19.83 4.33
C ALA A 395 -14.28 18.46 5.02
N GLN A 396 -14.01 17.37 4.29
CA GLN A 396 -14.17 15.98 4.77
C GLN A 396 -15.53 15.72 5.44
N ALA A 397 -16.58 16.35 4.91
CA ALA A 397 -17.93 16.28 5.47
C ALA A 397 -18.46 14.85 5.49
N ARG A 398 -19.41 14.59 6.40
CA ARG A 398 -20.18 13.34 6.45
C ARG A 398 -21.68 13.64 6.30
N PRO A 399 -22.19 13.77 5.06
CA PRO A 399 -23.61 14.00 4.80
C PRO A 399 -24.48 12.90 5.42
N LYS A 400 -25.43 13.29 6.26
CA LYS A 400 -26.35 12.34 6.90
C LYS A 400 -27.17 11.59 5.85
N LEU A 401 -27.33 10.29 6.06
CA LEU A 401 -28.13 9.42 5.20
C LEU A 401 -29.55 9.27 5.75
N ALA A 402 -30.54 9.46 4.88
CA ALA A 402 -31.92 9.04 5.11
C ALA A 402 -32.04 7.51 5.06
N THR A 403 -31.24 6.88 4.18
CA THR A 403 -31.11 5.43 4.05
C THR A 403 -30.59 4.77 5.33
N ARG A 404 -31.23 3.67 5.74
CA ARG A 404 -30.79 2.81 6.85
C ARG A 404 -30.83 1.34 6.47
N VAL A 405 -29.95 0.57 7.11
CA VAL A 405 -29.84 -0.88 6.98
C VAL A 405 -30.01 -1.46 8.38
N ASP A 406 -31.28 -1.61 8.81
CA ASP A 406 -31.62 -1.91 10.21
C ASP A 406 -31.07 -3.26 10.71
N ASP A 407 -30.89 -4.22 9.81
CA ASP A 407 -30.11 -5.45 10.04
C ASP A 407 -28.91 -5.50 9.09
N MET A 408 -27.87 -4.73 9.41
CA MET A 408 -26.55 -4.89 8.79
C MET A 408 -25.83 -6.16 9.28
N GLY A 409 -26.29 -6.77 10.38
CA GLY A 409 -25.68 -7.95 10.99
C GLY A 409 -25.69 -9.16 10.06
N ARG A 410 -26.83 -9.45 9.42
CA ARG A 410 -27.03 -10.63 8.56
C ARG A 410 -26.14 -10.71 7.32
N TYR A 411 -25.60 -9.59 6.82
CA TYR A 411 -24.77 -9.59 5.62
C TYR A 411 -23.30 -9.90 5.92
N GLY A 412 -22.76 -10.92 5.24
CA GLY A 412 -21.32 -11.21 5.23
C GLY A 412 -20.59 -10.36 4.20
N THR A 413 -21.25 -10.03 3.09
CA THR A 413 -20.65 -9.30 1.96
C THR A 413 -21.48 -8.07 1.58
N VAL A 414 -20.82 -6.94 1.32
CA VAL A 414 -21.44 -5.71 0.80
C VAL A 414 -20.79 -5.35 -0.53
N LEU A 415 -21.57 -5.44 -1.62
CA LEU A 415 -21.21 -4.94 -2.93
C LEU A 415 -21.45 -3.43 -2.93
N LEU A 416 -20.37 -2.63 -2.92
CA LEU A 416 -20.41 -1.19 -2.63
C LEU A 416 -20.26 -0.34 -3.90
N GLY A 417 -21.35 0.28 -4.33
CA GLY A 417 -21.45 1.03 -5.58
C GLY A 417 -21.30 2.56 -5.42
N TYR A 418 -20.51 3.21 -6.27
CA TYR A 418 -20.41 4.68 -6.29
C TYR A 418 -19.98 5.26 -7.65
N PRO A 419 -20.33 6.52 -7.99
CA PRO A 419 -19.62 7.26 -9.02
C PRO A 419 -18.22 7.64 -8.50
N ASN A 420 -17.18 7.49 -9.31
CA ASN A 420 -15.85 8.03 -8.96
C ASN A 420 -15.89 9.56 -9.10
N TRP A 421 -15.68 10.27 -7.98
CA TRP A 421 -15.69 11.73 -7.90
C TRP A 421 -14.30 12.23 -7.46
N TRP A 422 -13.63 12.93 -8.37
CA TRP A 422 -12.26 13.45 -8.20
C TRP A 422 -11.25 12.42 -7.66
N ALA A 423 -11.21 11.24 -8.30
CA ALA A 423 -10.37 10.08 -7.97
C ALA A 423 -10.68 9.40 -6.62
N SER A 424 -11.87 9.59 -6.05
CA SER A 424 -12.26 8.93 -4.80
C SER A 424 -13.77 8.65 -4.70
N ILE A 425 -14.19 8.14 -3.54
CA ILE A 425 -15.59 7.95 -3.17
C ILE A 425 -16.28 9.31 -2.87
N PRO A 426 -17.57 9.46 -3.17
CA PRO A 426 -18.40 10.56 -2.68
C PRO A 426 -18.59 10.50 -1.16
N MET A 427 -18.72 11.66 -0.51
CA MET A 427 -18.86 11.76 0.94
C MET A 427 -20.07 11.02 1.57
N PRO A 428 -21.23 10.83 0.88
CA PRO A 428 -22.28 9.93 1.36
C PRO A 428 -21.83 8.46 1.52
N VAL A 429 -20.85 8.01 0.74
CA VAL A 429 -20.27 6.66 0.86
C VAL A 429 -19.35 6.56 2.07
N ALA A 430 -18.56 7.60 2.35
CA ALA A 430 -17.79 7.69 3.59
C ALA A 430 -18.71 7.67 4.84
N SER A 431 -19.84 8.37 4.75
CA SER A 431 -20.88 8.41 5.79
C SER A 431 -21.59 7.07 5.98
N PHE A 432 -21.65 6.22 4.93
CA PHE A 432 -22.12 4.84 5.03
C PHE A 432 -21.07 3.93 5.67
N LEU A 433 -19.79 4.05 5.28
CA LEU A 433 -18.70 3.25 5.80
C LEU A 433 -18.46 3.46 7.31
N GLU A 434 -18.54 4.70 7.78
CA GLU A 434 -18.46 5.04 9.21
C GLU A 434 -19.77 4.78 9.98
N GLY A 435 -20.89 4.58 9.27
CA GLY A 435 -22.22 4.40 9.85
C GLY A 435 -22.51 2.99 10.38
N TYR A 436 -21.67 2.00 10.06
CA TYR A 436 -21.86 0.59 10.42
C TYR A 436 -20.52 -0.10 10.75
N ASP A 437 -20.60 -1.20 11.49
CA ASP A 437 -19.44 -2.07 11.70
C ASP A 437 -19.26 -3.04 10.51
N PHE A 438 -18.11 -2.95 9.85
CA PHE A 438 -17.69 -3.84 8.76
C PHE A 438 -16.65 -4.88 9.21
N SER A 439 -16.35 -4.99 10.51
CA SER A 439 -15.37 -5.94 11.04
C SER A 439 -15.74 -7.38 10.69
N GLY A 440 -14.84 -8.06 9.98
CA GLY A 440 -15.06 -9.43 9.48
C GLY A 440 -16.05 -9.53 8.30
N LYS A 441 -16.49 -8.43 7.69
CA LYS A 441 -17.27 -8.45 6.45
C LYS A 441 -16.36 -8.34 5.23
N THR A 442 -16.85 -8.73 4.06
CA THR A 442 -16.20 -8.44 2.77
C THR A 442 -16.86 -7.24 2.10
N ILE A 443 -16.09 -6.22 1.72
CA ILE A 443 -16.56 -5.14 0.84
C ILE A 443 -16.01 -5.38 -0.56
N VAL A 444 -16.89 -5.48 -1.56
CA VAL A 444 -16.47 -5.60 -2.97
C VAL A 444 -16.89 -4.33 -3.71
N PRO A 445 -15.95 -3.43 -4.07
CA PRO A 445 -16.30 -2.15 -4.66
C PRO A 445 -16.69 -2.27 -6.13
N PHE A 446 -17.66 -1.47 -6.57
CA PHE A 446 -17.90 -1.21 -8.00
C PHE A 446 -18.11 0.29 -8.23
N CYS A 447 -17.64 0.82 -9.36
CA CYS A 447 -17.76 2.24 -9.64
C CYS A 447 -18.13 2.58 -11.09
N SER A 448 -18.80 3.71 -11.28
CA SER A 448 -18.97 4.34 -12.59
C SER A 448 -18.04 5.55 -12.73
N HIS A 449 -17.23 5.61 -13.79
CA HIS A 449 -16.21 6.66 -13.98
C HIS A 449 -16.23 7.28 -15.38
N GLY A 450 -15.78 8.54 -15.48
CA GLY A 450 -15.55 9.24 -16.75
C GLY A 450 -14.17 9.03 -17.38
N GLY A 451 -13.26 8.32 -16.68
CA GLY A 451 -11.93 7.98 -17.20
C GLY A 451 -10.99 7.37 -16.16
N GLY A 452 -10.90 7.98 -14.97
CA GLY A 452 -9.98 7.61 -13.88
C GLY A 452 -10.19 6.29 -13.15
N ARG A 453 -10.93 5.32 -13.71
CA ARG A 453 -11.19 3.98 -13.13
C ARG A 453 -11.60 4.08 -11.65
N PHE A 454 -10.77 3.58 -10.74
CA PHE A 454 -10.92 3.75 -9.28
C PHE A 454 -10.20 4.98 -8.73
N GLY A 455 -9.01 5.30 -9.22
CA GLY A 455 -8.08 6.18 -8.50
C GLY A 455 -7.88 5.67 -7.07
N GLN A 456 -7.93 6.57 -6.09
CA GLN A 456 -7.76 6.28 -4.68
C GLN A 456 -9.04 5.81 -3.96
N SER A 457 -10.14 5.53 -4.66
CA SER A 457 -11.39 5.12 -4.01
C SER A 457 -11.28 3.79 -3.24
N VAL A 458 -10.45 2.83 -3.71
CA VAL A 458 -10.20 1.56 -3.00
C VAL A 458 -9.37 1.79 -1.74
N SER A 459 -8.35 2.66 -1.81
CA SER A 459 -7.55 3.12 -0.66
C SER A 459 -8.46 3.80 0.37
N ALA A 460 -9.33 4.71 -0.05
CA ALA A 460 -10.29 5.39 0.82
C ALA A 460 -11.28 4.43 1.50
N ILE A 461 -11.83 3.44 0.78
CA ILE A 461 -12.71 2.42 1.36
C ILE A 461 -11.95 1.58 2.41
N SER A 462 -10.75 1.13 2.07
CA SER A 462 -9.89 0.37 2.97
C SER A 462 -9.61 1.14 4.27
N LYS A 463 -9.18 2.41 4.17
CA LYS A 463 -8.90 3.27 5.33
C LYS A 463 -10.09 3.50 6.26
N LEU A 464 -11.31 3.52 5.73
CA LEU A 464 -12.55 3.73 6.51
C LEU A 464 -13.10 2.43 7.10
N ALA A 465 -12.91 1.29 6.43
CA ALA A 465 -13.39 -0.03 6.84
C ALA A 465 -12.23 -1.02 7.01
N GLN A 466 -11.23 -0.65 7.82
CA GLN A 466 -9.95 -1.36 7.94
C GLN A 466 -10.08 -2.83 8.34
N ASN A 467 -11.10 -3.19 9.13
CA ASN A 467 -11.37 -4.55 9.57
C ASN A 467 -12.22 -5.37 8.56
N ALA A 468 -12.46 -4.86 7.35
CA ALA A 468 -13.15 -5.57 6.28
C ALA A 468 -12.14 -6.19 5.31
N ALA A 469 -12.47 -7.36 4.77
CA ALA A 469 -11.77 -7.89 3.59
C ALA A 469 -12.20 -7.07 2.35
N ILE A 470 -11.26 -6.72 1.48
CA ILE A 470 -11.55 -5.96 0.25
C ILE A 470 -11.48 -6.89 -0.95
N GLY A 471 -12.60 -7.06 -1.66
CA GLY A 471 -12.67 -7.85 -2.89
C GLY A 471 -12.14 -7.10 -4.11
N GLU A 472 -11.89 -7.83 -5.20
CA GLU A 472 -11.50 -7.26 -6.49
C GLU A 472 -12.60 -6.34 -7.02
N GLY A 473 -12.26 -5.12 -7.45
CA GLY A 473 -13.25 -4.11 -7.84
C GLY A 473 -13.64 -4.10 -9.32
N LEU A 474 -14.90 -3.78 -9.60
CA LEU A 474 -15.40 -3.51 -10.97
C LEU A 474 -15.46 -2.00 -11.30
N SER A 475 -14.56 -1.51 -12.16
CA SER A 475 -14.62 -0.14 -12.69
C SER A 475 -15.32 -0.08 -14.06
N VAL A 476 -16.43 0.65 -14.16
CA VAL A 476 -17.26 0.76 -15.36
C VAL A 476 -17.22 2.19 -15.93
N HIS A 477 -17.04 2.32 -17.24
CA HIS A 477 -17.08 3.61 -17.93
C HIS A 477 -18.53 4.09 -18.14
N TYR A 478 -18.91 5.21 -17.50
CA TYR A 478 -20.30 5.71 -17.41
C TYR A 478 -21.32 4.60 -17.04
N SER A 479 -22.44 4.48 -17.77
CA SER A 479 -23.46 3.43 -17.57
C SER A 479 -23.03 2.03 -18.01
N GLY A 480 -21.80 1.85 -18.48
CA GLY A 480 -21.36 0.61 -19.15
C GLY A 480 -21.77 0.54 -20.62
N GLY A 481 -21.10 -0.35 -21.36
CA GLY A 481 -21.42 -0.67 -22.74
C GLY A 481 -22.24 -1.96 -22.88
N PRO A 482 -22.41 -2.50 -24.10
CA PRO A 482 -23.11 -3.76 -24.34
C PRO A 482 -22.56 -4.97 -23.58
N GLY A 483 -21.30 -4.93 -23.13
CA GLY A 483 -20.65 -5.98 -22.34
C GLY A 483 -20.93 -5.95 -20.83
N LEU A 484 -21.62 -4.95 -20.30
CA LEU A 484 -21.78 -4.75 -18.84
C LEU A 484 -22.29 -6.00 -18.11
N ALA A 485 -23.20 -6.77 -18.72
CA ALA A 485 -23.73 -7.99 -18.12
C ALA A 485 -22.64 -9.08 -17.98
N ASP A 486 -21.77 -9.23 -18.98
CA ASP A 486 -20.67 -10.18 -18.95
C ASP A 486 -19.56 -9.71 -18.00
N ASP A 487 -19.27 -8.41 -17.98
CA ASP A 487 -18.31 -7.78 -17.05
C ASP A 487 -18.73 -7.99 -15.58
N VAL A 488 -20.01 -7.76 -15.26
CA VAL A 488 -20.60 -8.01 -13.93
C VAL A 488 -20.58 -9.50 -13.58
N ALA A 489 -20.95 -10.39 -14.51
CA ALA A 489 -20.96 -11.82 -14.26
C ALA A 489 -19.55 -12.36 -13.94
N ALA A 490 -18.55 -11.95 -14.73
CA ALA A 490 -17.16 -12.34 -14.52
C ALA A 490 -16.58 -11.76 -13.21
N TRP A 491 -16.95 -10.54 -12.83
CA TRP A 491 -16.53 -9.90 -11.57
C TRP A 491 -17.13 -10.58 -10.33
N LEU A 492 -18.42 -10.94 -10.38
CA LEU A 492 -19.06 -11.74 -9.33
C LEU A 492 -18.39 -13.11 -9.18
N GLU A 493 -18.06 -13.78 -10.30
CA GLU A 493 -17.35 -15.06 -10.26
C GLU A 493 -15.95 -14.97 -9.64
N ARG A 494 -15.13 -13.96 -10.01
CA ARG A 494 -13.78 -13.79 -9.44
C ARG A 494 -13.79 -13.52 -7.94
N ASN A 495 -14.79 -12.80 -7.44
CA ASN A 495 -14.99 -12.58 -6.00
C ASN A 495 -15.69 -13.76 -5.28
N GLY A 496 -16.01 -14.85 -5.97
CA GLY A 496 -16.74 -16.00 -5.41
C GLY A 496 -18.19 -15.70 -5.04
N VAL A 497 -18.72 -14.52 -5.39
CA VAL A 497 -20.05 -14.04 -5.01
C VAL A 497 -21.10 -14.73 -5.88
N ARG A 498 -21.90 -15.60 -5.27
CA ARG A 498 -22.92 -16.42 -5.93
C ARG A 498 -24.21 -16.40 -5.10
N ARG A 499 -25.31 -16.83 -5.73
CA ARG A 499 -26.62 -17.04 -5.10
C ARG A 499 -26.80 -18.50 -4.68
#